data_AF-A0A7C8J122-F1
#
_entry.id   AF-A0A7C8J122-F1
#
_cell.length_a   1.000
_cell.length_b   1.000
_cell.length_c   1.000
_cell.angle_alpha   90.00
_cell.angle_beta   90.00
_cell.angle_gamma   90.00
#
_symmetry.space_group_name_H-M   'P 1'
#
loop_
_entity.id
_entity.type
_entity.pdbx_description
1 polymer ?
#
loop_
_entity_poly.entity_id
_entity_poly.type
_entity_poly.pdbx_seq_one_letter_code
_entity_poly.pdbx_strand_id
1 'polypeptide(L)'
;MASLSWGYWVFLLLLSLLRLASRVTAACECGYSVNSTSDPEYAVFTDLLESDFTRIKNFQDDTDWQPQVWELDPKKALGPYGRATRLEAIVPNPAVNVSINSEGIYGGHAGLNLLVPKNYTVIRGEKYLIGAELDSARNDMFYGTFRIGYRTTKWAGTCFGFYWYHDDNQEIDIELLSREINMTHTLLNLVLHTKVGGSNLKALPGTFEVAAIPYNSSAEIHELRFDWTPRAITWYHDGEQVWTVSNETLFPQEAGHLVITHWSNGDPLWSGGPPEGNAALLLTYVKAYFNSSDFRRKGDYEVRCGAISDGGGIGDDSICEIPTQDGPPRYDGVSARDLPYFFSNDRSRNATFNQTVYEDVKKSEGEKLGGGGSGPGGSGSVWGPAAQCSVVLWMVFLVLMPMVGGSSYGGRFV
;
A
#
# COMPACT_ATOMS: atom_id res chain seq x y z
N MET A 1 2.47 67.50 -21.85
CA MET A 1 2.09 67.02 -20.51
C MET A 1 0.89 66.06 -20.50
N ALA A 2 0.39 65.56 -21.64
CA ALA A 2 -0.75 64.62 -21.68
C ALA A 2 -0.39 63.16 -22.01
N SER A 3 0.86 62.87 -22.41
CA SER A 3 1.31 61.52 -22.79
C SER A 3 1.89 60.69 -21.64
N LEU A 4 2.22 61.32 -20.51
CA LEU A 4 2.79 60.65 -19.33
C LEU A 4 1.71 60.03 -18.41
N SER A 5 0.45 60.45 -18.51
CA SER A 5 -0.63 59.93 -17.66
C SER A 5 -1.15 58.58 -18.15
N TRP A 6 -1.18 58.34 -19.47
CA TRP A 6 -1.75 57.13 -20.05
C TRP A 6 -0.92 55.88 -19.72
N GLY A 7 0.41 55.99 -19.78
CA GLY A 7 1.31 54.90 -19.36
C GLY A 7 1.20 54.56 -17.87
N TYR A 8 0.94 55.55 -17.02
CA TYR A 8 0.79 55.36 -15.58
C TYR A 8 -0.49 54.59 -15.23
N TRP A 9 -1.60 54.91 -15.91
CA TRP A 9 -2.88 54.20 -15.74
C TRP A 9 -2.82 52.77 -16.28
N VAL A 10 -2.18 52.55 -17.42
CA VAL A 10 -1.96 51.20 -17.97
C VAL A 10 -1.05 50.36 -17.05
N PHE A 11 -0.02 50.96 -16.47
CA PHE A 11 0.88 50.30 -15.51
C PHE A 11 0.17 49.95 -14.19
N LEU A 12 -0.67 50.84 -13.66
CA LEU A 12 -1.51 50.57 -12.49
C LEU A 12 -2.58 49.50 -12.77
N LEU A 13 -3.16 49.49 -13.97
CA LEU A 13 -4.11 48.47 -14.39
C LEU A 13 -3.43 47.10 -14.52
N LEU A 14 -2.23 47.04 -15.13
CA LEU A 14 -1.39 45.83 -15.20
C LEU A 14 -0.96 45.35 -13.80
N LEU A 15 -0.58 46.23 -12.89
CA LEU A 15 -0.29 45.90 -11.49
C LEU A 15 -1.52 45.37 -10.75
N SER A 16 -2.71 45.92 -11.04
CA SER A 16 -3.97 45.41 -10.46
C SER A 16 -4.38 44.05 -11.04
N LEU A 17 -4.14 43.83 -12.34
CA LEU A 17 -4.37 42.55 -13.02
C LEU A 17 -3.35 41.48 -12.60
N LEU A 18 -2.10 41.86 -12.31
CA LEU A 18 -1.08 41.01 -11.69
C LEU A 18 -1.40 40.66 -10.23
N ARG A 19 -2.13 41.52 -9.51
CA ARG A 19 -2.67 41.22 -8.16
C ARG A 19 -3.97 40.41 -8.19
N LEU A 20 -4.65 40.38 -9.33
CA LEU A 20 -5.79 39.50 -9.64
C LEU A 20 -5.34 38.17 -10.27
N ALA A 21 -4.02 37.92 -10.38
CA ALA A 21 -3.52 36.57 -10.53
C ALA A 21 -4.12 35.77 -9.37
N SER A 22 -5.07 34.90 -9.70
CA SER A 22 -5.73 33.99 -8.78
C SER A 22 -4.66 33.41 -7.88
N ARG A 23 -4.67 33.79 -6.60
CA ARG A 23 -4.00 32.99 -5.59
C ARG A 23 -4.69 31.65 -5.66
N VAL A 24 -4.08 30.69 -6.35
CA VAL A 24 -4.48 29.29 -6.22
C VAL A 24 -4.13 28.97 -4.77
N THR A 25 -5.10 29.10 -3.89
CA THR A 25 -5.00 28.58 -2.53
C THR A 25 -4.84 27.09 -2.69
N ALA A 26 -3.68 26.57 -2.28
CA ALA A 26 -3.53 25.14 -2.13
C ALA A 26 -4.54 24.66 -1.08
N ALA A 27 -5.15 23.50 -1.33
CA ALA A 27 -6.01 22.84 -0.36
C ALA A 27 -5.27 21.62 0.21
N CYS A 28 -5.74 21.12 1.36
CA CYS A 28 -5.26 19.89 1.99
C CYS A 28 -3.77 19.90 2.38
N GLU A 29 -3.14 21.08 2.42
CA GLU A 29 -1.72 21.26 2.76
C GLU A 29 -1.36 20.73 4.15
N CYS A 30 -2.36 20.67 5.05
CA CYS A 30 -2.26 20.17 6.42
C CYS A 30 -2.88 18.81 6.64
N GLY A 31 -3.29 18.13 5.57
CA GLY A 31 -3.57 16.71 5.59
C GLY A 31 -4.98 16.35 5.17
N TYR A 32 -5.30 15.09 5.44
CA TYR A 32 -6.46 14.40 4.93
C TYR A 32 -7.18 13.72 6.09
N SER A 33 -8.46 14.01 6.28
CA SER A 33 -9.22 13.44 7.39
C SER A 33 -10.09 12.27 6.95
N VAL A 34 -10.10 11.19 7.74
CA VAL A 34 -11.27 10.30 7.78
C VAL A 34 -12.34 10.97 8.63
N ASN A 35 -13.58 10.95 8.13
CA ASN A 35 -14.71 11.75 8.63
C ASN A 35 -14.47 13.27 8.55
N SER A 36 -15.55 14.02 8.68
CA SER A 36 -15.50 15.48 8.81
C SER A 36 -14.70 15.88 10.05
N THR A 37 -13.94 16.97 10.00
CA THR A 37 -13.22 17.53 11.16
C THR A 37 -14.14 18.03 12.29
N SER A 38 -15.45 18.07 12.05
CA SER A 38 -16.49 18.31 13.05
C SER A 38 -16.95 17.04 13.79
N ASP A 39 -16.61 15.85 13.27
CA ASP A 39 -16.93 14.56 13.86
C ASP A 39 -15.98 14.27 15.03
N PRO A 40 -16.43 13.81 16.21
CA PRO A 40 -15.54 13.49 17.34
C PRO A 40 -14.62 12.28 17.10
N GLU A 41 -14.87 11.48 16.06
CA GLU A 41 -14.10 10.28 15.69
C GLU A 41 -13.21 10.50 14.47
N TYR A 42 -13.09 11.74 13.98
CA TYR A 42 -12.17 12.06 12.90
C TYR A 42 -10.71 11.74 13.25
N ALA A 43 -9.93 11.42 12.24
CA ALA A 43 -8.48 11.35 12.34
C ALA A 43 -7.86 12.02 11.11
N VAL A 44 -6.76 12.75 11.31
CA VAL A 44 -6.05 13.47 10.26
C VAL A 44 -4.74 12.78 9.97
N PHE A 45 -4.43 12.66 8.68
CA PHE A 45 -3.21 12.06 8.15
C PHE A 45 -2.44 13.04 7.29
N THR A 46 -1.11 13.08 7.45
CA THR A 46 -0.28 14.16 6.90
C THR A 46 0.44 13.81 5.60
N ASP A 47 0.50 12.53 5.25
CA ASP A 47 1.13 11.99 4.04
C ASP A 47 0.13 11.18 3.21
N LEU A 48 0.46 10.96 1.94
CA LEU A 48 -0.33 10.14 1.02
C LEU A 48 0.56 9.23 0.16
N LEU A 49 -0.04 8.13 -0.30
CA LEU A 49 0.39 7.32 -1.43
C LEU A 49 -0.87 7.01 -2.25
N GLU A 50 -0.89 7.41 -3.51
CA GLU A 50 -2.02 7.24 -4.41
C GLU A 50 -1.56 6.62 -5.73
N SER A 51 -1.95 5.36 -5.96
CA SER A 51 -1.60 4.63 -7.17
C SER A 51 -2.86 4.31 -7.98
N ASP A 52 -2.95 4.85 -9.19
CA ASP A 52 -3.99 4.51 -10.17
C ASP A 52 -3.45 3.45 -11.13
N PHE A 53 -3.71 2.18 -10.81
CA PHE A 53 -3.22 1.03 -11.59
C PHE A 53 -3.81 0.95 -12.99
N THR A 54 -4.90 1.68 -13.27
CA THR A 54 -5.45 1.77 -14.63
C THR A 54 -4.55 2.58 -15.56
N ARG A 55 -3.59 3.35 -15.03
CA ARG A 55 -2.68 4.19 -15.80
C ARG A 55 -1.30 3.59 -16.04
N ILE A 56 -0.93 2.56 -15.28
CA ILE A 56 0.41 2.00 -15.34
C ILE A 56 0.63 1.25 -16.66
N LYS A 57 1.57 1.73 -17.46
CA LYS A 57 1.98 1.08 -18.73
C LYS A 57 3.10 0.07 -18.52
N ASN A 58 4.06 0.43 -17.67
CA ASN A 58 5.21 -0.39 -17.32
C ASN A 58 5.40 -0.28 -15.81
N PHE A 59 5.26 -1.40 -15.12
CA PHE A 59 5.37 -1.43 -13.66
C PHE A 59 6.79 -1.14 -13.16
N GLN A 60 7.81 -1.29 -14.02
CA GLN A 60 9.19 -0.92 -13.66
C GLN A 60 9.39 0.58 -13.47
N ASP A 61 8.49 1.40 -14.03
CA ASP A 61 8.53 2.85 -13.89
C ASP A 61 7.78 3.32 -12.63
N ASP A 62 7.09 2.42 -11.93
CA ASP A 62 6.40 2.71 -10.68
C ASP A 62 7.43 2.91 -9.56
N THR A 63 7.28 4.01 -8.82
CA THR A 63 8.16 4.31 -7.70
C THR A 63 7.53 3.97 -6.35
N ASP A 64 6.22 3.87 -6.29
CA ASP A 64 5.46 3.70 -5.05
C ASP A 64 5.43 2.24 -4.59
N TRP A 65 5.66 1.30 -5.50
CA TRP A 65 5.60 -0.15 -5.26
C TRP A 65 6.86 -0.86 -5.71
N GLN A 66 7.26 -1.85 -4.93
CA GLN A 66 8.40 -2.72 -5.16
C GLN A 66 7.90 -4.15 -5.40
N PRO A 67 8.07 -4.69 -6.62
CA PRO A 67 7.87 -6.10 -6.88
C PRO A 67 8.79 -6.98 -6.03
N GLN A 68 8.21 -7.96 -5.34
CA GLN A 68 8.97 -8.93 -4.56
C GLN A 68 9.24 -10.19 -5.38
N VAL A 69 10.46 -10.71 -5.27
CA VAL A 69 10.90 -11.96 -5.93
C VAL A 69 11.61 -12.86 -4.92
N TRP A 70 10.92 -13.92 -4.51
CA TRP A 70 11.42 -14.86 -3.52
C TRP A 70 10.85 -16.27 -3.73
N GLU A 71 11.37 -17.23 -2.95
CA GLU A 71 10.91 -18.62 -2.95
C GLU A 71 10.87 -19.19 -1.52
N LEU A 72 9.78 -19.90 -1.20
CA LEU A 72 9.61 -20.69 0.02
C LEU A 72 9.33 -22.13 -0.37
N ASP A 73 10.14 -23.07 0.12
CA ASP A 73 9.92 -24.50 -0.08
C ASP A 73 8.59 -24.98 0.55
N PRO A 74 8.05 -26.16 0.18
CA PRO A 74 6.77 -26.64 0.71
C PRO A 74 6.69 -26.68 2.24
N LYS A 75 7.80 -26.99 2.92
CA LYS A 75 7.84 -27.04 4.39
C LYS A 75 7.66 -25.66 5.00
N LYS A 76 8.35 -24.64 4.47
CA LYS A 76 8.20 -23.24 4.93
C LYS A 76 6.90 -22.61 4.48
N ALA A 77 6.40 -22.98 3.32
CA ALA A 77 5.13 -22.51 2.78
C ALA A 77 3.91 -23.13 3.50
N LEU A 78 4.13 -24.08 4.43
CA LEU A 78 3.09 -24.76 5.19
C LEU A 78 2.02 -25.41 4.31
N GLY A 79 2.43 -25.97 3.16
CA GLY A 79 1.51 -26.55 2.19
C GLY A 79 2.14 -27.64 1.34
N PRO A 80 1.34 -28.39 0.56
CA PRO A 80 1.85 -29.40 -0.36
C PRO A 80 2.68 -28.83 -1.51
N TYR A 81 2.63 -27.52 -1.74
CA TYR A 81 3.45 -26.81 -2.71
C TYR A 81 4.25 -25.70 -2.03
N GLY A 82 5.45 -25.44 -2.56
CA GLY A 82 6.20 -24.22 -2.25
C GLY A 82 5.52 -22.99 -2.85
N ARG A 83 5.88 -21.81 -2.35
CA ARG A 83 5.46 -20.51 -2.90
C ARG A 83 6.63 -19.84 -3.60
N ALA A 84 6.36 -19.18 -4.72
CA ALA A 84 7.37 -18.41 -5.43
C ALA A 84 6.74 -17.18 -6.06
N THR A 85 7.26 -16.00 -5.76
CA THR A 85 6.82 -14.74 -6.39
C THR A 85 7.71 -14.41 -7.58
N ARG A 86 7.10 -13.86 -8.64
CA ARG A 86 7.77 -13.64 -9.92
C ARG A 86 7.32 -12.35 -10.58
N LEU A 87 8.25 -11.66 -11.25
CA LEU A 87 7.95 -10.43 -11.99
C LEU A 87 6.97 -10.67 -13.14
N GLU A 88 7.07 -11.82 -13.81
CA GLU A 88 6.16 -12.18 -14.90
C GLU A 88 4.71 -12.40 -14.45
N ALA A 89 4.46 -12.53 -13.14
CA ALA A 89 3.12 -12.62 -12.57
C ALA A 89 2.50 -11.25 -12.27
N ILE A 90 3.22 -10.14 -12.51
CA ILE A 90 2.75 -8.76 -12.35
C ILE A 90 2.54 -8.16 -13.75
N VAL A 91 1.28 -8.09 -14.20
CA VAL A 91 0.95 -7.76 -15.59
C VAL A 91 0.08 -6.51 -15.67
N PRO A 92 0.65 -5.35 -16.07
CA PRO A 92 -0.12 -4.13 -16.28
C PRO A 92 -1.00 -4.22 -17.54
N ASN A 93 -2.22 -3.69 -17.44
CA ASN A 93 -3.17 -3.54 -18.53
C ASN A 93 -3.74 -2.11 -18.49
N PRO A 94 -3.00 -1.10 -18.96
CA PRO A 94 -3.44 0.29 -18.85
C PRO A 94 -4.73 0.52 -19.66
N ALA A 95 -5.52 1.50 -19.24
CA ALA A 95 -6.76 1.88 -19.89
C ALA A 95 -6.50 2.42 -21.31
N VAL A 96 -7.40 2.07 -22.25
CA VAL A 96 -7.43 2.64 -23.60
C VAL A 96 -7.65 4.16 -23.51
N ASN A 97 -8.62 4.58 -22.69
CA ASN A 97 -8.84 5.97 -22.36
C ASN A 97 -9.19 6.12 -20.87
N VAL A 98 -8.18 6.55 -20.12
CA VAL A 98 -8.20 6.80 -18.67
C VAL A 98 -9.37 7.68 -18.20
N SER A 99 -9.98 8.48 -19.08
CA SER A 99 -11.04 9.42 -18.71
C SER A 99 -12.46 8.95 -19.04
N ILE A 100 -12.65 7.81 -19.72
CA ILE A 100 -13.96 7.46 -20.31
C ILE A 100 -14.31 5.96 -20.21
N ASN A 101 -13.34 5.05 -20.20
CA ASN A 101 -13.65 3.62 -20.18
C ASN A 101 -12.76 2.81 -19.25
N SER A 102 -13.32 1.70 -18.77
CA SER A 102 -12.64 0.72 -17.96
C SER A 102 -11.86 -0.31 -18.77
N GLU A 103 -11.87 -0.23 -20.10
CA GLU A 103 -11.26 -1.22 -20.98
C GLU A 103 -9.73 -1.03 -21.07
N GLY A 104 -8.99 -2.10 -20.85
CA GLY A 104 -7.53 -2.12 -20.98
C GLY A 104 -7.07 -2.37 -22.40
N ILE A 105 -5.86 -1.91 -22.74
CA ILE A 105 -5.28 -2.04 -24.10
C ILE A 105 -5.09 -3.49 -24.55
N TYR A 106 -5.01 -4.45 -23.63
CA TYR A 106 -4.92 -5.88 -23.91
C TYR A 106 -6.27 -6.60 -23.80
N GLY A 107 -7.37 -5.83 -23.79
CA GLY A 107 -8.73 -6.32 -23.55
C GLY A 107 -9.01 -6.53 -22.05
N GLY A 108 -10.28 -6.80 -21.73
CA GLY A 108 -10.72 -6.89 -20.34
C GLY A 108 -10.65 -5.55 -19.61
N HIS A 109 -10.73 -5.58 -18.28
CA HIS A 109 -10.69 -4.37 -17.46
C HIS A 109 -9.26 -3.85 -17.29
N ALA A 110 -9.10 -2.53 -17.30
CA ALA A 110 -7.86 -1.81 -17.08
C ALA A 110 -7.42 -1.92 -15.61
N GLY A 111 -6.11 -2.02 -15.39
CA GLY A 111 -5.55 -2.19 -14.05
C GLY A 111 -4.30 -3.05 -14.07
N LEU A 112 -3.87 -3.44 -12.88
CA LEU A 112 -2.73 -4.33 -12.68
C LEU A 112 -3.24 -5.73 -12.32
N ASN A 113 -2.80 -6.75 -13.06
CA ASN A 113 -3.14 -8.13 -12.75
C ASN A 113 -2.00 -8.80 -11.99
N LEU A 114 -2.31 -9.36 -10.82
CA LEU A 114 -1.44 -10.29 -10.10
C LEU A 114 -1.87 -11.72 -10.41
N LEU A 115 -1.00 -12.51 -11.03
CA LEU A 115 -1.34 -13.80 -11.61
C LEU A 115 -0.92 -14.98 -10.72
N VAL A 116 -1.79 -15.99 -10.62
CA VAL A 116 -1.46 -17.32 -10.11
C VAL A 116 -1.83 -18.35 -11.19
N PRO A 117 -0.84 -18.92 -11.90
CA PRO A 117 -1.11 -19.92 -12.93
C PRO A 117 -1.74 -21.19 -12.36
N LYS A 118 -2.55 -21.88 -13.18
CA LYS A 118 -3.18 -23.17 -12.84
C LYS A 118 -2.17 -24.25 -12.43
N ASN A 119 -1.04 -24.30 -13.12
CA ASN A 119 -0.07 -25.38 -12.98
C ASN A 119 1.06 -24.98 -12.04
N TYR A 120 1.53 -25.94 -11.24
CA TYR A 120 2.77 -25.79 -10.49
C TYR A 120 3.98 -25.81 -11.43
N THR A 121 5.06 -25.16 -11.00
CA THR A 121 6.39 -25.23 -11.60
C THR A 121 7.28 -26.12 -10.76
N VAL A 122 8.16 -26.91 -11.38
CA VAL A 122 9.16 -27.70 -10.65
C VAL A 122 10.44 -26.90 -10.52
N ILE A 123 10.84 -26.58 -9.29
CA ILE A 123 12.08 -25.85 -8.97
C ILE A 123 12.90 -26.74 -8.05
N ARG A 124 14.10 -27.13 -8.48
CA ARG A 124 15.01 -28.01 -7.72
C ARG A 124 14.36 -29.30 -7.20
N GLY A 125 13.48 -29.89 -8.01
CA GLY A 125 12.79 -31.16 -7.70
C GLY A 125 11.51 -31.02 -6.87
N GLU A 126 11.22 -29.82 -6.36
CA GLU A 126 10.01 -29.53 -5.57
C GLU A 126 8.97 -28.77 -6.41
N LYS A 127 7.69 -28.91 -6.06
CA LYS A 127 6.59 -28.25 -6.76
C LYS A 127 6.28 -26.91 -6.12
N TYR A 128 6.23 -25.85 -6.92
CA TYR A 128 5.92 -24.48 -6.49
C TYR A 128 4.72 -23.94 -7.24
N LEU A 129 3.88 -23.21 -6.52
CA LEU A 129 2.84 -22.37 -7.11
C LEU A 129 3.40 -20.95 -7.22
N ILE A 130 3.34 -20.43 -8.45
CA ILE A 130 3.81 -19.08 -8.77
C ILE A 130 2.72 -18.08 -8.41
N GLY A 131 3.10 -16.98 -7.77
CA GLY A 131 2.24 -15.85 -7.48
C GLY A 131 2.97 -14.52 -7.68
N ALA A 132 2.39 -13.46 -7.16
CA ALA A 132 2.97 -12.12 -7.19
C ALA A 132 2.78 -11.42 -5.85
N GLU A 133 3.71 -10.53 -5.53
CA GLU A 133 3.68 -9.71 -4.33
C GLU A 133 4.29 -8.33 -4.62
N LEU A 134 3.67 -7.31 -4.04
CA LEU A 134 4.04 -5.91 -4.14
C LEU A 134 4.12 -5.32 -2.74
N ASP A 135 5.24 -4.69 -2.42
CA ASP A 135 5.40 -3.94 -1.19
C ASP A 135 5.40 -2.46 -1.52
N SER A 136 4.75 -1.61 -0.71
CA SER A 136 4.93 -0.18 -0.89
C SER A 136 6.39 0.18 -0.62
N ALA A 137 6.96 1.03 -1.48
CA ALA A 137 8.34 1.47 -1.38
C ALA A 137 8.60 2.30 -0.10
N ARG A 138 7.53 2.82 0.51
CA ARG A 138 7.53 3.44 1.84
C ARG A 138 7.28 2.39 2.92
N ASN A 139 8.12 2.41 3.96
CA ASN A 139 8.04 1.56 5.14
C ASN A 139 7.92 2.35 6.46
N ASP A 140 7.49 3.60 6.33
CA ASP A 140 7.36 4.54 7.42
C ASP A 140 5.89 4.92 7.69
N MET A 141 4.95 4.06 7.28
CA MET A 141 3.51 4.29 7.47
C MET A 141 3.09 3.95 8.91
N PHE A 142 2.55 4.93 9.63
CA PHE A 142 2.07 4.77 11.00
C PHE A 142 0.70 5.46 11.17
N TYR A 143 -0.30 4.72 11.65
CA TYR A 143 -1.71 5.10 11.49
C TYR A 143 -2.09 5.40 10.03
N GLY A 144 -3.37 5.35 9.71
CA GLY A 144 -3.81 5.70 8.37
C GLY A 144 -5.17 5.15 8.00
N THR A 145 -5.60 5.51 6.80
CA THR A 145 -6.65 4.81 6.06
C THR A 145 -6.04 4.23 4.81
N PHE A 146 -6.20 2.92 4.62
CA PHE A 146 -5.55 2.16 3.58
C PHE A 146 -6.61 1.45 2.76
N ARG A 147 -6.66 1.74 1.46
CA ARG A 147 -7.76 1.38 0.57
C ARG A 147 -7.25 0.71 -0.68
N ILE A 148 -7.96 -0.32 -1.14
CA ILE A 148 -7.64 -1.03 -2.37
C ILE A 148 -8.89 -1.28 -3.20
N GLY A 149 -8.86 -0.86 -4.47
CA GLY A 149 -9.87 -1.21 -5.46
C GLY A 149 -9.48 -2.52 -6.15
N TYR A 150 -10.26 -3.57 -5.99
CA TYR A 150 -9.89 -4.93 -6.38
C TYR A 150 -11.05 -5.69 -7.04
N ARG A 151 -10.70 -6.74 -7.82
CA ARG A 151 -11.60 -7.83 -8.20
C ARG A 151 -10.84 -9.14 -8.18
N THR A 152 -11.36 -10.13 -7.47
CA THR A 152 -10.71 -11.44 -7.30
C THR A 152 -10.89 -12.33 -8.54
N THR A 153 -10.17 -13.46 -8.53
CA THR A 153 -10.37 -14.53 -9.50
C THR A 153 -11.65 -15.31 -9.21
N LYS A 154 -12.32 -15.80 -10.27
CA LYS A 154 -13.41 -16.79 -10.13
C LYS A 154 -12.91 -18.23 -9.94
N TRP A 155 -11.62 -18.48 -10.15
CA TRP A 155 -11.02 -19.81 -10.04
C TRP A 155 -10.63 -20.06 -8.59
N ALA A 156 -11.31 -21.00 -7.95
CA ALA A 156 -10.97 -21.45 -6.61
C ALA A 156 -9.53 -21.99 -6.57
N GLY A 157 -8.83 -21.73 -5.46
CA GLY A 157 -7.49 -22.27 -5.18
C GLY A 157 -6.39 -21.22 -4.95
N THR A 158 -6.75 -19.99 -4.60
CA THR A 158 -5.81 -18.89 -4.31
C THR A 158 -6.21 -18.10 -3.06
N CYS A 159 -5.24 -17.38 -2.49
CA CYS A 159 -5.45 -16.33 -1.49
C CYS A 159 -5.03 -14.98 -2.09
N PHE A 160 -5.89 -13.97 -1.94
CA PHE A 160 -5.53 -12.56 -2.08
C PHE A 160 -5.35 -11.97 -0.69
N GLY A 161 -4.18 -11.39 -0.41
CA GLY A 161 -3.91 -10.62 0.80
C GLY A 161 -3.66 -9.14 0.49
N PHE A 162 -4.24 -8.26 1.29
CA PHE A 162 -3.92 -6.84 1.38
C PHE A 162 -3.72 -6.48 2.84
N TYR A 163 -2.52 -6.05 3.20
CA TYR A 163 -2.17 -5.86 4.60
C TYR A 163 -1.17 -4.73 4.82
N TRP A 164 -1.20 -4.20 6.04
CA TRP A 164 -0.12 -3.38 6.59
C TRP A 164 0.80 -4.28 7.40
N TYR A 165 2.12 -4.20 7.19
CA TYR A 165 3.13 -5.09 7.79
C TYR A 165 4.32 -4.32 8.34
N HIS A 166 4.73 -4.70 9.56
CA HIS A 166 6.05 -4.39 10.11
C HIS A 166 6.88 -5.66 10.34
N ASP A 167 6.28 -6.64 11.02
CA ASP A 167 6.83 -7.98 11.27
C ASP A 167 5.68 -8.97 11.58
N ASP A 168 6.00 -10.27 11.75
CA ASP A 168 5.02 -11.35 12.00
C ASP A 168 4.19 -11.19 13.30
N ASN A 169 4.46 -10.17 14.13
CA ASN A 169 3.72 -9.84 15.34
C ASN A 169 3.07 -8.45 15.28
N GLN A 170 3.12 -7.76 14.15
CA GLN A 170 2.54 -6.42 13.96
C GLN A 170 2.07 -6.31 12.52
N GLU A 171 0.83 -6.72 12.30
CA GLU A 171 0.23 -6.83 10.96
C GLU A 171 -1.28 -6.61 11.05
N ILE A 172 -1.84 -5.94 10.04
CA ILE A 172 -3.30 -5.70 9.91
C ILE A 172 -3.71 -6.23 8.55
N ASP A 173 -4.52 -7.29 8.53
CA ASP A 173 -4.80 -8.05 7.32
C ASP A 173 -6.23 -7.98 6.83
N ILE A 174 -6.34 -8.09 5.52
CA ILE A 174 -7.53 -8.58 4.82
C ILE A 174 -7.10 -9.70 3.88
N GLU A 175 -7.59 -10.92 4.11
CA GLU A 175 -7.36 -12.06 3.24
C GLU A 175 -8.67 -12.64 2.67
N LEU A 176 -8.68 -12.91 1.37
CA LEU A 176 -9.79 -13.54 0.65
C LEU A 176 -9.34 -14.84 0.00
N LEU A 177 -10.05 -15.93 0.32
CA LEU A 177 -9.82 -17.23 -0.28
C LEU A 177 -10.77 -17.40 -1.47
N SER A 178 -10.24 -17.57 -2.68
CA SER A 178 -11.08 -17.66 -3.89
C SER A 178 -12.03 -18.86 -3.90
N ARG A 179 -11.75 -19.87 -3.08
CA ARG A 179 -12.63 -21.03 -2.85
C ARG A 179 -13.86 -20.73 -1.97
N GLU A 180 -13.82 -19.62 -1.23
CA GLU A 180 -14.87 -19.18 -0.30
C GLU A 180 -15.77 -18.10 -0.92
N ILE A 181 -15.58 -17.83 -2.21
CA ILE A 181 -16.46 -17.03 -3.04
C ILE A 181 -17.62 -17.89 -3.51
N ASN A 182 -18.84 -17.40 -3.35
CA ASN A 182 -20.02 -17.97 -3.99
C ASN A 182 -20.82 -16.88 -4.71
N MET A 183 -22.02 -17.23 -5.20
CA MET A 183 -22.81 -16.33 -6.03
C MET A 183 -23.30 -15.07 -5.31
N THR A 184 -23.47 -15.11 -3.99
CA THR A 184 -24.12 -14.02 -3.24
C THR A 184 -23.25 -13.45 -2.13
N HIS A 185 -22.16 -14.11 -1.75
CA HIS A 185 -21.25 -13.60 -0.75
C HIS A 185 -19.81 -14.07 -0.97
N THR A 186 -18.89 -13.36 -0.35
CA THR A 186 -17.49 -13.72 -0.20
C THR A 186 -17.12 -13.63 1.28
N LEU A 187 -16.24 -14.50 1.76
CA LEU A 187 -15.70 -14.39 3.11
C LEU A 187 -14.41 -13.56 3.13
N LEU A 188 -14.32 -12.65 4.10
CA LEU A 188 -13.12 -11.94 4.50
C LEU A 188 -12.55 -12.61 5.73
N ASN A 189 -11.26 -12.94 5.70
CA ASN A 189 -10.49 -13.31 6.86
C ASN A 189 -9.74 -12.05 7.33
N LEU A 190 -10.18 -11.49 8.45
CA LEU A 190 -9.64 -10.24 9.02
C LEU A 190 -8.76 -10.60 10.19
N VAL A 191 -7.51 -10.13 10.16
CA VAL A 191 -6.49 -10.60 11.09
C VAL A 191 -5.71 -9.42 11.65
N LEU A 192 -5.38 -9.50 12.93
CA LEU A 192 -4.51 -8.56 13.62
C LEU A 192 -3.39 -9.33 14.32
N HIS A 193 -2.20 -9.37 13.73
CA HIS A 193 -1.03 -9.92 14.40
C HIS A 193 -0.53 -8.94 15.46
N THR A 194 -0.29 -9.45 16.68
CA THR A 194 0.07 -8.61 17.83
C THR A 194 1.25 -9.16 18.61
N LYS A 195 2.02 -8.26 19.23
CA LYS A 195 3.11 -8.62 20.16
C LYS A 195 2.62 -9.46 21.35
N VAL A 196 1.36 -9.29 21.76
CA VAL A 196 0.77 -9.99 22.92
C VAL A 196 0.31 -11.40 22.56
N GLY A 197 -0.14 -11.63 21.31
CA GLY A 197 -0.60 -12.93 20.82
C GLY A 197 0.49 -13.79 20.18
N GLY A 198 1.62 -13.18 19.79
CA GLY A 198 2.62 -13.83 18.93
C GLY A 198 2.02 -14.17 17.56
N SER A 199 2.67 -15.07 16.82
CA SER A 199 2.25 -15.49 15.47
C SER A 199 1.05 -16.48 15.44
N ASN A 200 0.41 -16.78 16.58
CA ASN A 200 -0.70 -17.73 16.66
C ASN A 200 -2.01 -17.03 17.08
N LEU A 201 -2.73 -16.55 16.08
CA LEU A 201 -3.94 -15.74 16.20
C LEU A 201 -5.12 -16.51 16.83
N LYS A 202 -5.14 -17.84 16.70
CA LYS A 202 -6.16 -18.67 17.36
C LYS A 202 -6.05 -18.65 18.89
N ALA A 203 -4.94 -18.14 19.44
CA ALA A 203 -4.74 -18.05 20.87
C ALA A 203 -5.26 -16.74 21.50
N LEU A 204 -5.47 -15.66 20.73
CA LEU A 204 -5.87 -14.35 21.28
C LEU A 204 -7.27 -13.92 20.79
N PRO A 205 -8.32 -14.04 21.64
CA PRO A 205 -9.66 -13.57 21.32
C PRO A 205 -9.68 -12.11 20.88
N GLY A 206 -10.43 -11.81 19.81
CA GLY A 206 -10.56 -10.44 19.29
C GLY A 206 -9.46 -9.99 18.32
N THR A 207 -8.61 -10.91 17.85
CA THR A 207 -7.58 -10.64 16.82
C THR A 207 -7.82 -11.34 15.49
N PHE A 208 -8.93 -12.06 15.37
CA PHE A 208 -9.34 -12.74 14.15
C PHE A 208 -10.86 -12.71 14.02
N GLU A 209 -11.35 -12.34 12.85
CA GLU A 209 -12.78 -12.32 12.50
C GLU A 209 -12.97 -12.85 11.08
N VAL A 210 -14.04 -13.64 10.88
CA VAL A 210 -14.48 -14.05 9.53
C VAL A 210 -15.79 -13.36 9.24
N ALA A 211 -15.77 -12.42 8.30
CA ALA A 211 -16.95 -11.65 7.91
C ALA A 211 -17.43 -12.05 6.51
N ALA A 212 -18.74 -12.04 6.28
CA ALA A 212 -19.32 -12.26 4.96
C ALA A 212 -19.71 -10.92 4.33
N ILE A 213 -19.16 -10.61 3.16
CA ILE A 213 -19.57 -9.44 2.36
C ILE A 213 -20.66 -9.85 1.36
N PRO A 214 -21.67 -9.00 1.11
CA PRO A 214 -22.90 -9.40 0.42
C PRO A 214 -22.77 -9.42 -1.11
N TYR A 215 -21.60 -9.81 -1.63
CA TYR A 215 -21.33 -9.84 -3.06
C TYR A 215 -20.31 -10.92 -3.45
N ASN A 216 -20.31 -11.26 -4.73
CA ASN A 216 -19.29 -12.10 -5.34
C ASN A 216 -18.11 -11.23 -5.78
N SER A 217 -17.01 -11.26 -5.02
CA SER A 217 -15.82 -10.42 -5.27
C SER A 217 -15.11 -10.69 -6.61
N SER A 218 -15.47 -11.75 -7.33
CA SER A 218 -14.93 -12.07 -8.65
C SER A 218 -15.75 -11.50 -9.81
N ALA A 219 -16.96 -11.00 -9.53
CA ALA A 219 -17.89 -10.52 -10.55
C ALA A 219 -17.60 -9.08 -10.97
N GLU A 220 -17.39 -8.19 -9.99
CA GLU A 220 -17.19 -6.75 -10.20
C GLU A 220 -16.08 -6.21 -9.27
N ILE A 221 -15.75 -4.93 -9.43
CA ILE A 221 -14.72 -4.28 -8.62
C ILE A 221 -15.35 -3.73 -7.35
N HIS A 222 -14.70 -3.98 -6.23
CA HIS A 222 -15.09 -3.46 -4.92
C HIS A 222 -13.92 -2.71 -4.28
N GLU A 223 -14.21 -1.94 -3.23
CA GLU A 223 -13.19 -1.38 -2.35
C GLU A 223 -13.13 -2.18 -1.04
N LEU A 224 -11.91 -2.52 -0.61
CA LEU A 224 -11.62 -2.88 0.77
C LEU A 224 -10.83 -1.75 1.41
N ARG A 225 -11.12 -1.48 2.68
CA ARG A 225 -10.43 -0.44 3.46
C ARG A 225 -10.22 -0.91 4.89
N PHE A 226 -9.09 -0.54 5.47
CA PHE A 226 -8.96 -0.49 6.93
C PHE A 226 -8.45 0.88 7.38
N ASP A 227 -9.06 1.39 8.44
CA ASP A 227 -8.68 2.63 9.10
C ASP A 227 -8.02 2.27 10.43
N TRP A 228 -6.73 2.57 10.56
CA TRP A 228 -5.96 2.43 11.78
C TRP A 228 -5.73 3.80 12.39
N THR A 229 -6.49 4.10 13.44
CA THR A 229 -6.39 5.33 14.22
C THR A 229 -5.84 5.03 15.61
N PRO A 230 -5.48 6.05 16.42
CA PRO A 230 -5.13 5.84 17.81
C PRO A 230 -6.23 5.13 18.63
N ARG A 231 -7.50 5.26 18.23
CA ARG A 231 -8.66 4.77 18.99
C ARG A 231 -9.15 3.39 18.54
N ALA A 232 -8.99 3.06 17.26
CA ALA A 232 -9.58 1.87 16.66
C ALA A 232 -8.85 1.47 15.38
N ILE A 233 -8.85 0.16 15.13
CA ILE A 233 -8.65 -0.41 13.79
C ILE A 233 -10.03 -0.86 13.31
N THR A 234 -10.49 -0.33 12.18
CA THR A 234 -11.81 -0.66 11.62
C THR A 234 -11.68 -1.06 10.16
N TRP A 235 -12.29 -2.19 9.80
CA TRP A 235 -12.34 -2.72 8.45
C TRP A 235 -13.65 -2.35 7.77
N TYR A 236 -13.59 -2.13 6.46
CA TYR A 236 -14.72 -1.72 5.63
C TYR A 236 -14.71 -2.44 4.28
N HIS A 237 -15.90 -2.61 3.71
CA HIS A 237 -16.07 -2.88 2.28
C HIS A 237 -16.98 -1.81 1.67
N ASP A 238 -16.63 -1.25 0.51
CA ASP A 238 -17.49 -0.30 -0.21
C ASP A 238 -18.08 0.82 0.70
N GLY A 239 -17.29 1.30 1.66
CA GLY A 239 -17.68 2.31 2.65
C GLY A 239 -18.42 1.78 3.89
N GLU A 240 -18.93 0.55 3.86
CA GLU A 240 -19.65 -0.09 4.98
C GLU A 240 -18.70 -0.74 5.99
N GLN A 241 -18.93 -0.47 7.28
CA GLN A 241 -18.13 -1.02 8.37
C GLN A 241 -18.40 -2.52 8.57
N VAL A 242 -17.32 -3.29 8.72
CA VAL A 242 -17.34 -4.74 8.88
C VAL A 242 -16.99 -5.17 10.30
N TRP A 243 -15.84 -4.72 10.80
CA TRP A 243 -15.31 -5.14 12.08
C TRP A 243 -14.44 -4.04 12.69
N THR A 244 -14.44 -3.94 14.02
CA THR A 244 -13.68 -2.93 14.76
C THR A 244 -12.98 -3.56 15.96
N VAL A 245 -11.71 -3.25 16.12
CA VAL A 245 -10.93 -3.52 17.33
C VAL A 245 -10.58 -2.19 17.99
N SER A 246 -11.06 -1.97 19.22
CA SER A 246 -10.79 -0.75 20.01
C SER A 246 -9.84 -0.97 21.18
N ASN A 247 -9.29 -2.17 21.33
CA ASN A 247 -8.29 -2.44 22.36
C ASN A 247 -6.91 -2.00 21.89
N GLU A 248 -6.50 -0.79 22.25
CA GLU A 248 -5.25 -0.15 21.84
C GLU A 248 -3.99 -0.97 22.20
N THR A 249 -4.06 -1.84 23.22
CA THR A 249 -2.94 -2.72 23.59
C THR A 249 -2.61 -3.78 22.54
N LEU A 250 -3.50 -3.98 21.56
CA LEU A 250 -3.34 -4.90 20.44
C LEU A 250 -2.78 -4.22 19.19
N PHE A 251 -2.72 -2.89 19.14
CA PHE A 251 -2.36 -2.19 17.91
C PHE A 251 -0.85 -2.28 17.63
N PRO A 252 -0.43 -2.20 16.35
CA PRO A 252 0.97 -2.01 16.02
C PRO A 252 1.55 -0.78 16.72
N GLN A 253 2.82 -0.86 17.09
CA GLN A 253 3.54 0.21 17.81
C GLN A 253 4.71 0.77 16.99
N GLU A 254 4.99 0.16 15.84
CA GLU A 254 6.05 0.54 14.93
C GLU A 254 5.46 0.95 13.58
N ALA A 255 6.25 1.68 12.78
CA ALA A 255 5.87 2.00 11.40
C ALA A 255 6.14 0.82 10.46
N GLY A 256 5.36 0.73 9.39
CA GLY A 256 5.37 -0.39 8.46
C GLY A 256 5.07 0.04 7.04
N HIS A 257 4.74 -0.93 6.20
CA HIS A 257 4.44 -0.75 4.78
C HIS A 257 3.17 -1.51 4.40
N LEU A 258 2.62 -1.19 3.23
CA LEU A 258 1.59 -2.01 2.63
C LEU A 258 2.19 -3.16 1.86
N VAL A 259 1.51 -4.29 1.86
CA VAL A 259 1.81 -5.45 1.03
C VAL A 259 0.54 -5.93 0.34
N ILE A 260 0.67 -6.28 -0.93
CA ILE A 260 -0.40 -6.87 -1.75
C ILE A 260 0.13 -8.14 -2.38
N THR A 261 -0.56 -9.26 -2.16
CA THR A 261 -0.09 -10.57 -2.61
C THR A 261 -1.24 -11.39 -3.19
N HIS A 262 -0.97 -12.13 -4.25
CA HIS A 262 -1.87 -13.14 -4.80
C HIS A 262 -1.10 -14.44 -4.95
N TRP A 263 -1.49 -15.45 -4.19
CA TRP A 263 -0.67 -16.64 -4.00
C TRP A 263 -1.50 -17.90 -3.77
N SER A 264 -0.82 -19.05 -3.78
CA SER A 264 -1.37 -20.33 -3.35
C SER A 264 -0.25 -21.22 -2.84
N ASN A 265 -0.52 -22.04 -1.84
CA ASN A 265 0.37 -23.10 -1.35
C ASN A 265 -0.30 -24.48 -1.37
N GLY A 266 -1.59 -24.53 -1.74
CA GLY A 266 -2.41 -25.73 -1.74
C GLY A 266 -2.84 -26.24 -0.37
N ASP A 267 -2.69 -25.45 0.69
CA ASP A 267 -3.21 -25.82 2.00
C ASP A 267 -4.74 -25.98 1.94
N PRO A 268 -5.30 -27.18 2.23
CA PRO A 268 -6.73 -27.43 2.21
C PRO A 268 -7.50 -26.68 3.31
N LEU A 269 -6.83 -26.02 4.26
CA LEU A 269 -7.45 -25.15 5.26
C LEU A 269 -7.32 -23.66 4.91
N TRP A 270 -6.58 -23.32 3.86
CA TRP A 270 -6.37 -21.95 3.40
C TRP A 270 -6.57 -21.86 1.88
N SER A 271 -5.53 -21.50 1.12
CA SER A 271 -5.60 -21.24 -0.32
C SER A 271 -6.24 -22.36 -1.16
N GLY A 272 -6.08 -23.64 -0.78
CA GLY A 272 -6.75 -24.78 -1.42
C GLY A 272 -6.36 -25.08 -2.87
N GLY A 273 -5.29 -24.47 -3.39
CA GLY A 273 -4.83 -24.68 -4.76
C GLY A 273 -4.11 -26.01 -5.06
N PRO A 274 -3.59 -26.20 -6.28
CA PRO A 274 -3.45 -25.21 -7.36
C PRO A 274 -4.81 -24.70 -7.85
N PRO A 275 -4.90 -23.48 -8.40
CA PRO A 275 -6.19 -22.97 -8.84
C PRO A 275 -6.76 -23.76 -10.02
N GLU A 276 -8.09 -23.84 -10.10
CA GLU A 276 -8.79 -24.62 -11.13
C GLU A 276 -8.55 -24.09 -12.56
N GLY A 277 -8.15 -22.83 -12.67
CA GLY A 277 -7.79 -22.12 -13.90
C GLY A 277 -6.67 -21.11 -13.65
N ASN A 278 -6.23 -20.42 -14.70
CA ASN A 278 -5.28 -19.31 -14.53
C ASN A 278 -6.00 -18.17 -13.81
N ALA A 279 -5.61 -17.93 -12.57
CA ALA A 279 -6.21 -16.97 -11.68
C ALA A 279 -5.54 -15.60 -11.82
N ALA A 280 -6.34 -14.55 -11.84
CA ALA A 280 -5.88 -13.17 -11.82
C ALA A 280 -6.64 -12.41 -10.73
N LEU A 281 -5.89 -11.71 -9.88
CA LEU A 281 -6.39 -10.64 -9.04
C LEU A 281 -6.20 -9.35 -9.83
N LEU A 282 -7.28 -8.61 -10.07
CA LEU A 282 -7.24 -7.29 -10.69
C LEU A 282 -7.17 -6.23 -9.60
N LEU A 283 -6.19 -5.34 -9.70
CA LEU A 283 -6.06 -4.13 -8.90
C LEU A 283 -6.34 -2.92 -9.78
N THR A 284 -7.18 -2.01 -9.30
CA THR A 284 -7.50 -0.76 -10.01
C THR A 284 -6.87 0.46 -9.35
N TYR A 285 -6.79 0.47 -8.02
CA TYR A 285 -6.04 1.49 -7.29
C TYR A 285 -5.63 1.03 -5.90
N VAL A 286 -4.65 1.73 -5.34
CA VAL A 286 -4.42 1.81 -3.89
C VAL A 286 -4.38 3.28 -3.49
N LYS A 287 -5.00 3.59 -2.35
CA LYS A 287 -4.94 4.92 -1.74
C LYS A 287 -4.63 4.74 -0.26
N ALA A 288 -3.53 5.33 0.19
CA ALA A 288 -3.14 5.36 1.58
C ALA A 288 -2.97 6.81 2.01
N TYR A 289 -3.56 7.15 3.14
CA TYR A 289 -3.34 8.44 3.82
C TYR A 289 -2.91 8.09 5.23
N PHE A 290 -1.72 8.50 5.62
CA PHE A 290 -1.07 8.00 6.83
C PHE A 290 -0.20 9.07 7.48
N ASN A 291 0.26 8.81 8.70
CA ASN A 291 1.32 9.62 9.31
C ASN A 291 2.67 8.94 9.07
N SER A 292 3.64 9.71 8.60
CA SER A 292 4.99 9.22 8.39
C SER A 292 5.76 9.13 9.71
N SER A 293 6.56 8.09 9.91
CA SER A 293 7.54 8.03 10.99
C SER A 293 8.86 8.75 10.65
N ASP A 294 9.12 9.03 9.38
CA ASP A 294 10.31 9.75 8.89
C ASP A 294 10.34 11.20 9.39
N PHE A 295 11.44 11.56 10.06
CA PHE A 295 11.64 12.90 10.61
C PHE A 295 11.63 14.01 9.55
N ARG A 296 12.05 13.73 8.32
CA ARG A 296 12.04 14.70 7.21
C ARG A 296 10.61 15.03 6.82
N ARG A 297 9.75 14.01 6.72
CA ARG A 297 8.33 14.16 6.38
C ARG A 297 7.58 14.94 7.47
N LYS A 298 7.86 14.62 8.73
CA LYS A 298 7.37 15.39 9.88
C LYS A 298 7.82 16.85 9.82
N GLY A 299 9.09 17.11 9.50
CA GLY A 299 9.63 18.45 9.30
C GLY A 299 8.98 19.18 8.12
N ASP A 300 8.75 18.52 7.00
CA ASP A 300 8.05 19.10 5.84
C ASP A 300 6.62 19.50 6.22
N TYR A 301 5.90 18.65 6.96
CA TYR A 301 4.58 18.96 7.51
C TYR A 301 4.64 20.16 8.47
N GLU A 302 5.59 20.21 9.40
CA GLU A 302 5.80 21.37 10.29
C GLU A 302 6.12 22.65 9.51
N VAL A 303 6.81 22.59 8.38
CA VAL A 303 7.04 23.77 7.54
C VAL A 303 5.77 24.19 6.80
N ARG A 304 4.99 23.23 6.28
CA ARG A 304 3.71 23.50 5.60
C ARG A 304 2.65 24.06 6.56
N CYS A 305 2.62 23.56 7.79
CA CYS A 305 1.48 23.76 8.71
C CYS A 305 1.86 24.31 10.09
N GLY A 306 3.15 24.48 10.39
CA GLY A 306 3.63 24.96 11.69
C GLY A 306 3.61 26.47 11.87
N ALA A 307 3.36 27.25 10.80
CA ALA A 307 3.11 28.70 10.89
C ALA A 307 1.72 29.05 11.50
N ILE A 308 1.12 28.12 12.25
CA ILE A 308 -0.21 28.17 12.87
C ILE A 308 -0.12 28.38 14.40
N SER A 309 1.09 28.58 14.94
CA SER A 309 1.30 28.84 16.37
C SER A 309 1.07 30.30 16.81
N ASP A 310 0.90 31.24 15.86
CA ASP A 310 0.68 32.68 16.14
C ASP A 310 -0.77 33.14 15.85
N GLY A 311 -1.77 32.28 16.08
CA GLY A 311 -3.19 32.69 16.12
C GLY A 311 -3.87 32.93 14.76
N GLY A 312 -3.21 32.59 13.65
CA GLY A 312 -3.87 32.42 12.34
C GLY A 312 -4.43 31.01 12.26
N GLY A 313 -5.75 30.85 12.44
CA GLY A 313 -6.39 29.54 12.41
C GLY A 313 -6.07 28.73 11.15
N ILE A 314 -6.13 27.40 11.29
CA ILE A 314 -6.22 26.43 10.18
C ILE A 314 -7.34 26.92 9.27
N GLY A 315 -7.02 27.34 8.03
CA GLY A 315 -8.05 27.74 7.07
C GLY A 315 -8.96 26.56 6.78
N ASP A 316 -10.25 26.81 6.56
CA ASP A 316 -11.28 25.75 6.42
C ASP A 316 -10.93 24.68 5.35
N ASP A 317 -10.11 25.01 4.36
CA ASP A 317 -9.69 24.12 3.26
C ASP A 317 -8.29 23.48 3.43
N SER A 318 -7.60 23.73 4.54
CA SER A 318 -6.22 23.24 4.75
C SER A 318 -6.15 21.76 5.18
N ILE A 319 -7.25 21.21 5.71
CA ILE A 319 -7.45 19.77 5.90
C ILE A 319 -8.63 19.36 5.03
N CYS A 320 -8.46 18.31 4.24
CA CYS A 320 -9.52 17.82 3.37
C CYS A 320 -10.07 16.48 3.84
N GLU A 321 -11.38 16.39 3.95
CA GLU A 321 -12.05 15.12 4.16
C GLU A 321 -11.81 14.19 2.97
N ILE A 322 -11.39 12.96 3.26
CA ILE A 322 -11.18 11.91 2.28
C ILE A 322 -12.55 11.38 1.88
N PRO A 323 -12.96 11.50 0.61
CA PRO A 323 -14.27 11.02 0.18
C PRO A 323 -14.46 9.53 0.52
N THR A 324 -15.64 9.19 1.05
CA THR A 324 -16.05 7.80 1.20
C THR A 324 -16.36 7.22 -0.17
N GLN A 325 -15.92 5.97 -0.40
CA GLN A 325 -16.32 5.21 -1.58
C GLN A 325 -17.63 4.51 -1.26
N ASP A 326 -18.75 5.17 -1.53
CA ASP A 326 -20.09 4.63 -1.27
C ASP A 326 -20.45 3.60 -2.36
N GLY A 327 -20.41 2.33 -2.00
CA GLY A 327 -20.66 1.25 -2.95
C GLY A 327 -19.45 0.93 -3.85
N PRO A 328 -19.62 -0.07 -4.76
CA PRO A 328 -18.57 -0.51 -5.67
C PRO A 328 -17.98 0.64 -6.52
N PRO A 329 -16.65 0.72 -6.68
CA PRO A 329 -16.03 1.66 -7.62
C PRO A 329 -16.56 1.50 -9.05
N ARG A 330 -16.99 2.61 -9.68
CA ARG A 330 -17.55 2.60 -11.04
C ARG A 330 -16.64 3.32 -12.02
N TYR A 331 -16.45 2.71 -13.18
CA TYR A 331 -15.60 3.23 -14.25
C TYR A 331 -16.38 3.46 -15.55
N ASP A 332 -17.31 2.57 -15.88
CA ASP A 332 -18.05 2.63 -17.15
C ASP A 332 -19.35 3.41 -17.04
N GLY A 333 -19.61 4.26 -18.04
CA GLY A 333 -20.89 4.97 -18.18
C GLY A 333 -21.15 6.01 -17.10
N VAL A 334 -20.14 6.36 -16.30
CA VAL A 334 -20.23 7.37 -15.23
C VAL A 334 -19.50 8.65 -15.61
N SER A 335 -19.87 9.76 -14.97
CA SER A 335 -19.21 11.05 -15.22
C SER A 335 -17.88 11.13 -14.47
N ALA A 336 -17.00 12.05 -14.85
CA ALA A 336 -15.67 12.18 -14.23
C ALA A 336 -15.71 12.41 -12.70
N ARG A 337 -16.80 12.96 -12.16
CA ARG A 337 -17.01 13.16 -10.72
C ARG A 337 -17.41 11.88 -9.96
N ASP A 338 -17.83 10.85 -10.68
CA ASP A 338 -18.28 9.57 -10.13
C ASP A 338 -17.19 8.48 -10.25
N LEU A 339 -16.07 8.80 -10.92
CA LEU A 339 -14.87 7.97 -10.93
C LEU A 339 -14.22 7.97 -9.55
N PRO A 340 -13.43 6.93 -9.21
CA PRO A 340 -12.67 6.91 -7.96
C PRO A 340 -11.83 8.17 -7.82
N TYR A 341 -12.06 8.91 -6.75
CA TYR A 341 -11.42 10.20 -6.51
C TYR A 341 -9.96 10.05 -6.04
N PHE A 342 -9.07 10.91 -6.53
CA PHE A 342 -7.67 11.00 -6.11
C PHE A 342 -7.30 12.46 -5.90
N PHE A 343 -6.68 12.82 -4.77
CA PHE A 343 -6.22 14.19 -4.53
C PHE A 343 -5.13 14.61 -5.53
N SER A 344 -4.26 13.67 -5.93
CA SER A 344 -3.24 13.88 -6.98
C SER A 344 -3.83 14.28 -8.33
N ASN A 345 -5.10 13.95 -8.59
CA ASN A 345 -5.81 14.36 -9.80
C ASN A 345 -6.58 15.68 -9.65
N ASP A 346 -6.75 16.20 -8.43
CA ASP A 346 -7.47 17.47 -8.18
C ASP A 346 -6.57 18.69 -8.36
N ARG A 347 -6.27 18.96 -9.64
CA ARG A 347 -5.50 20.15 -10.05
C ARG A 347 -6.23 21.46 -9.80
N SER A 348 -7.55 21.42 -9.63
CA SER A 348 -8.35 22.64 -9.45
C SER A 348 -8.15 23.25 -8.07
N ARG A 349 -8.01 22.39 -7.04
CA ARG A 349 -7.71 22.78 -5.67
C ARG A 349 -6.23 22.65 -5.31
N ASN A 350 -5.42 22.10 -6.21
CA ASN A 350 -3.99 21.84 -5.97
C ASN A 350 -3.81 21.05 -4.67
N ALA A 351 -4.57 19.95 -4.56
CA ALA A 351 -4.84 19.28 -3.29
C ALA A 351 -3.68 18.43 -2.74
N THR A 352 -2.55 18.40 -3.43
CA THR A 352 -1.31 17.76 -3.00
C THR A 352 -0.13 18.73 -3.01
N PHE A 353 -0.41 20.04 -2.99
CA PHE A 353 0.64 21.06 -3.03
C PHE A 353 1.64 20.94 -1.88
N ASN A 354 2.94 21.00 -2.21
CA ASN A 354 4.05 20.83 -1.27
C ASN A 354 4.02 19.51 -0.48
N GLN A 355 3.13 18.57 -0.82
CA GLN A 355 3.19 17.23 -0.29
C GLN A 355 4.45 16.57 -0.84
N THR A 356 5.23 16.01 0.07
CA THR A 356 6.37 15.20 -0.33
C THR A 356 5.79 13.91 -0.90
N VAL A 357 6.02 13.60 -2.16
CA VAL A 357 5.63 12.31 -2.76
C VAL A 357 6.90 11.50 -3.01
N TYR A 358 6.78 10.17 -3.10
CA TYR A 358 7.95 9.31 -3.17
C TYR A 358 8.81 9.57 -4.43
N GLU A 359 8.24 10.11 -5.51
CA GLU A 359 8.98 10.56 -6.71
C GLU A 359 10.06 11.63 -6.44
N ASP A 360 9.86 12.54 -5.49
CA ASP A 360 10.74 13.71 -5.31
C ASP A 360 12.11 13.36 -4.70
N VAL A 361 12.18 12.29 -3.91
CA VAL A 361 13.40 11.92 -3.19
C VAL A 361 14.44 11.32 -4.13
N LYS A 362 14.04 10.45 -5.08
CA LYS A 362 14.98 9.85 -6.05
C LYS A 362 15.54 10.86 -7.05
N LYS A 363 14.80 11.92 -7.42
CA LYS A 363 15.33 13.01 -8.24
C LYS A 363 16.37 13.86 -7.50
N SER A 364 16.15 14.12 -6.21
CA SER A 364 17.05 14.96 -5.40
C SER A 364 18.44 14.33 -5.15
N GLU A 365 18.55 13.00 -5.16
CA GLU A 365 19.84 12.29 -5.08
C GLU A 365 20.55 12.24 -6.45
N GLY A 366 19.81 12.33 -7.56
CA GLY A 366 20.35 12.40 -8.93
C GLY A 366 20.80 13.78 -9.39
N GLU A 367 20.20 14.87 -8.88
CA GLU A 367 20.52 16.24 -9.30
C GLU A 367 21.73 16.87 -8.57
N LYS A 368 22.25 16.24 -7.51
CA LYS A 368 23.46 16.73 -6.82
C LYS A 368 24.80 16.44 -7.53
N LEU A 369 24.78 15.82 -8.71
CA LEU A 369 25.98 15.51 -9.51
C LEU A 369 26.08 16.29 -10.83
N GLY A 370 25.27 17.33 -11.03
CA GLY A 370 25.18 18.08 -12.30
C GLY A 370 25.55 19.57 -12.22
N GLY A 371 26.61 19.95 -11.50
CA GLY A 371 27.06 21.34 -11.39
C GLY A 371 28.57 21.50 -11.61
N GLY A 372 29.00 21.51 -12.87
CA GLY A 372 30.40 21.69 -13.25
C GLY A 372 30.91 23.12 -12.98
N GLY A 373 31.96 23.22 -12.17
CA GLY A 373 32.80 24.41 -11.99
C GLY A 373 34.28 23.99 -11.97
N SER A 374 35.04 24.48 -12.94
CA SER A 374 36.43 24.15 -13.25
C SER A 374 37.46 24.75 -12.28
N GLY A 375 38.43 23.94 -11.81
CA GLY A 375 39.69 24.37 -11.18
C GLY A 375 40.47 23.20 -10.55
N PRO A 376 41.83 23.16 -10.59
CA PRO A 376 42.56 21.91 -10.82
C PRO A 376 43.23 21.27 -9.60
N GLY A 377 43.40 19.95 -9.67
CA GLY A 377 44.57 19.22 -9.15
C GLY A 377 44.39 18.48 -7.83
N GLY A 378 44.49 17.14 -7.86
CA GLY A 378 44.66 16.34 -6.65
C GLY A 378 44.36 14.85 -6.80
N SER A 379 45.34 14.10 -7.31
CA SER A 379 45.66 12.67 -7.06
C SER A 379 44.54 11.68 -6.72
N GLY A 380 44.42 10.64 -7.56
CA GLY A 380 43.41 9.59 -7.45
C GLY A 380 43.65 8.49 -6.42
N SER A 381 42.65 7.63 -6.27
CA SER A 381 42.84 6.18 -6.17
C SER A 381 41.53 5.47 -6.51
N VAL A 382 41.67 4.45 -7.34
CA VAL A 382 40.63 3.56 -7.90
C VAL A 382 40.57 2.32 -7.02
N TRP A 383 39.39 1.90 -6.55
CA TRP A 383 39.14 0.50 -6.20
C TRP A 383 37.69 0.11 -6.46
N GLY A 384 37.51 -0.76 -7.45
CA GLY A 384 36.39 -1.71 -7.54
C GLY A 384 36.74 -3.04 -6.84
N PRO A 385 35.95 -4.11 -7.03
CA PRO A 385 35.19 -4.75 -5.96
C PRO A 385 35.73 -6.14 -5.55
N ALA A 386 35.32 -6.64 -4.38
CA ALA A 386 35.43 -8.05 -3.98
C ALA A 386 34.23 -8.36 -3.05
N ALA A 387 33.28 -9.24 -3.41
CA ALA A 387 33.38 -10.69 -3.57
C ALA A 387 33.55 -11.45 -2.24
N GLN A 388 32.57 -12.32 -2.02
CA GLN A 388 32.37 -13.36 -0.99
C GLN A 388 33.64 -14.05 -0.46
N CYS A 389 33.62 -14.44 0.82
CA CYS A 389 33.86 -15.83 1.24
C CYS A 389 33.57 -16.04 2.73
N SER A 390 32.81 -17.09 3.04
CA SER A 390 32.70 -17.71 4.36
C SER A 390 33.95 -18.57 4.66
N VAL A 391 34.22 -18.83 5.94
CA VAL A 391 34.50 -20.16 6.57
C VAL A 391 35.29 -19.98 7.89
N VAL A 392 34.60 -20.29 9.00
CA VAL A 392 34.97 -21.14 10.16
C VAL A 392 36.44 -21.17 10.63
N LEU A 393 36.69 -20.87 11.92
CA LEU A 393 37.47 -21.78 12.78
C LEU A 393 37.21 -21.60 14.30
N TRP A 394 37.22 -22.77 14.95
CA TRP A 394 37.04 -23.17 16.34
C TRP A 394 37.94 -22.52 17.41
N MET A 395 37.46 -22.49 18.67
CA MET A 395 38.25 -22.89 19.84
C MET A 395 37.41 -23.62 20.89
N VAL A 396 38.04 -24.68 21.42
CA VAL A 396 37.56 -25.69 22.38
C VAL A 396 37.89 -25.25 23.80
N PHE A 397 36.99 -25.47 24.76
CA PHE A 397 37.37 -25.93 26.10
C PHE A 397 36.37 -26.99 26.59
N LEU A 398 36.93 -28.11 27.04
CA LEU A 398 36.30 -29.35 27.48
C LEU A 398 36.29 -29.39 29.02
N VAL A 399 35.59 -30.40 29.58
CA VAL A 399 35.59 -30.89 30.99
C VAL A 399 34.45 -30.28 31.83
N LEU A 400 33.45 -30.98 32.39
CA LEU A 400 33.22 -32.38 32.75
C LEU A 400 31.70 -32.65 32.89
N MET A 401 31.22 -33.81 32.42
CA MET A 401 29.93 -34.43 32.80
C MET A 401 30.05 -35.12 34.19
N PRO A 402 28.93 -35.39 34.89
CA PRO A 402 28.29 -36.71 34.73
C PRO A 402 26.77 -36.67 34.55
N MET A 403 26.33 -37.69 33.80
CA MET A 403 24.96 -38.09 33.49
C MET A 403 24.13 -38.45 34.73
N VAL A 404 22.80 -38.30 34.67
CA VAL A 404 21.79 -39.34 34.97
C VAL A 404 20.44 -38.98 34.30
N GLY A 405 19.91 -39.91 33.49
CA GLY A 405 18.50 -40.36 33.55
C GLY A 405 17.39 -39.64 32.74
N GLY A 406 17.00 -40.26 31.62
CA GLY A 406 15.68 -40.90 31.51
C GLY A 406 14.43 -40.10 31.13
N SER A 407 13.85 -40.52 29.99
CA SER A 407 12.41 -40.69 29.70
C SER A 407 11.61 -39.58 28.99
N SER A 408 11.25 -39.91 27.73
CA SER A 408 9.90 -39.86 27.11
C SER A 408 8.91 -38.76 27.52
N TYR A 409 8.46 -37.97 26.54
CA TYR A 409 7.06 -37.65 26.14
C TYR A 409 7.20 -36.66 24.96
N GLY A 410 6.62 -36.82 23.76
CA GLY A 410 5.26 -37.22 23.43
C GLY A 410 4.39 -35.96 23.30
N GLY A 411 4.32 -35.36 22.11
CA GLY A 411 3.50 -34.15 21.87
C GLY A 411 3.36 -33.79 20.40
N ARG A 412 2.34 -34.37 19.74
CA ARG A 412 1.78 -33.91 18.47
C ARG A 412 1.26 -32.48 18.63
N PHE A 413 1.48 -31.62 17.64
CA PHE A 413 0.70 -30.40 17.45
C PHE A 413 -0.06 -30.50 16.12
N VAL A 414 -1.35 -30.19 16.22
CA VAL A 414 -2.36 -30.07 15.16
C VAL A 414 -2.39 -28.62 14.71
#